data_AF-A0A959S6K0-F1
#
_entry.id   AF-A0A959S6K0-F1
#
_cell.length_a   1.000
_cell.length_b   1.000
_cell.length_c   1.000
_cell.angle_alpha   90.00
_cell.angle_beta   90.00
_cell.angle_gamma   90.00
#
_symmetry.space_group_name_H-M   'P 1'
#
loop_
_entity.id
_entity.type
_entity.pdbx_description
1 polymer ?
#
loop_
_entity_poly.entity_id
_entity_poly.type
_entity_poly.pdbx_seq_one_letter_code
_entity_poly.pdbx_strand_id
1 'polypeptide(L)'
;YVIEERHGKREFKFQEGPVFTNILLADEINRATPKTQSALLEAMQEKQVTVGNDTFLLDKPFFVLATQNPIEQEGTYPLPEAQADRFLFKILVGHPSQEEEEAIVERFAMKKTEFRLHKVLDKKQLLALQDKVKEVPVSNDIVKAVVKLSTLTRTSPDLIEYGASPRASIGLIK
;
A
#
# COMPACT_ATOMS: atom_id res chain seq x y z
N TYR A 1 -5.26 -23.35 -5.82
CA TYR A 1 -5.79 -24.11 -6.97
C TYR A 1 -7.11 -24.74 -6.58
N VAL A 2 -8.06 -24.81 -7.50
CA VAL A 2 -9.29 -25.60 -7.37
C VAL A 2 -9.20 -26.77 -8.33
N ILE A 3 -9.73 -27.93 -7.94
CA ILE A 3 -9.86 -29.09 -8.83
C ILE A 3 -11.14 -28.88 -9.65
N GLU A 4 -11.00 -28.58 -10.93
CA GLU A 4 -12.13 -28.54 -11.89
C GLU A 4 -12.13 -29.88 -12.63
N GLU A 5 -13.26 -30.59 -12.64
CA GLU A 5 -13.42 -31.84 -13.39
C GLU A 5 -14.07 -31.53 -14.75
N ARG A 6 -13.26 -31.53 -15.80
CA ARG A 6 -13.73 -31.41 -17.20
C ARG A 6 -13.43 -32.71 -17.93
N HIS A 7 -14.47 -33.32 -18.51
CA HIS A 7 -14.36 -34.52 -19.35
C HIS A 7 -13.63 -35.69 -18.66
N GLY A 8 -13.83 -35.88 -17.35
CA GLY A 8 -13.21 -36.96 -16.57
C GLY A 8 -11.72 -36.75 -16.24
N LYS A 9 -11.17 -35.56 -16.51
CA LYS A 9 -9.83 -35.15 -16.06
C LYS A 9 -9.94 -34.11 -14.95
N ARG A 10 -9.14 -34.31 -13.89
CA ARG A 10 -8.94 -33.33 -12.81
C ARG A 10 -7.82 -32.39 -13.22
N GLU A 11 -8.16 -31.12 -13.43
CA GLU A 11 -7.17 -30.07 -13.69
C GLU A 11 -7.06 -29.15 -12.48
N PHE A 12 -5.83 -28.83 -12.07
CA PHE A 12 -5.56 -27.81 -11.07
C PHE A 12 -5.64 -26.44 -11.74
N LYS A 13 -6.70 -25.69 -11.44
CA LYS A 13 -6.87 -24.33 -11.97
C LYS A 13 -6.46 -23.30 -10.94
N PHE A 14 -5.64 -22.34 -11.34
CA PHE A 14 -5.33 -21.20 -10.50
C PHE A 14 -6.60 -20.40 -10.21
N GLN A 15 -6.81 -20.04 -8.95
CA GLN A 15 -7.90 -19.17 -8.53
C GLN A 15 -7.28 -17.92 -7.94
N GLU A 16 -7.62 -16.78 -8.55
CA GLU A 16 -7.16 -15.48 -8.10
C GLU A 16 -7.59 -15.22 -6.66
N GLY A 17 -6.63 -14.88 -5.82
CA GLY A 17 -6.85 -14.50 -4.43
C GLY A 17 -7.16 -12.99 -4.28
N PRO A 18 -7.32 -12.51 -3.03
CA PRO A 18 -7.72 -11.13 -2.75
C PRO A 18 -6.72 -10.07 -3.22
N VAL A 19 -5.47 -10.46 -3.50
CA VAL A 19 -4.44 -9.55 -4.03
C VAL A 19 -4.69 -9.14 -5.50
N PHE A 20 -5.51 -9.89 -6.23
CA PHE A 20 -5.91 -9.57 -7.61
C PHE A 20 -7.05 -8.53 -7.60
N THR A 21 -6.69 -7.30 -7.23
CA THR A 21 -7.57 -6.13 -7.12
C THR A 21 -6.79 -4.88 -7.53
N ASN A 22 -7.44 -3.72 -7.63
CA ASN A 22 -6.73 -2.45 -7.81
C ASN A 22 -6.37 -1.76 -6.47
N ILE A 23 -7.20 -1.95 -5.45
CA ILE A 23 -6.99 -1.42 -4.09
C ILE A 23 -7.13 -2.57 -3.11
N LEU A 24 -6.06 -2.83 -2.34
CA LEU A 24 -6.02 -3.85 -1.31
C LEU A 24 -5.86 -3.18 0.05
N LEU A 25 -6.81 -3.41 0.96
CA LEU A 25 -6.70 -3.04 2.36
C LEU A 25 -6.26 -4.28 3.16
N ALA A 26 -5.02 -4.26 3.64
CA ALA A 26 -4.45 -5.25 4.54
C ALA A 26 -4.62 -4.76 5.98
N ASP A 27 -5.75 -5.12 6.58
CA ASP A 27 -6.05 -4.75 7.96
C ASP A 27 -5.16 -5.51 8.94
N GLU A 28 -4.64 -4.81 9.94
CA GLU A 28 -3.75 -5.30 10.99
C GLU A 28 -2.63 -6.19 10.44
N ILE A 29 -1.85 -5.65 9.49
CA ILE A 29 -0.78 -6.41 8.80
C ILE A 29 0.21 -7.06 9.79
N ASN A 30 0.36 -6.47 10.98
CA ASN A 30 1.18 -7.00 12.06
C ASN A 30 0.64 -8.31 12.68
N ARG A 31 -0.63 -8.70 12.46
CA ARG A 31 -1.16 -10.00 12.92
C ARG A 31 -0.87 -11.14 11.96
N ALA A 32 -0.56 -10.82 10.70
CA ALA A 32 -0.18 -11.81 9.72
C ALA A 32 1.21 -12.39 10.02
N THR A 33 1.41 -13.68 9.74
CA THR A 33 2.73 -14.30 9.91
C THR A 33 3.80 -13.59 9.06
N PRO A 34 5.09 -13.64 9.44
CA PRO A 34 6.16 -13.00 8.66
C PRO A 34 6.22 -13.48 7.20
N LYS A 35 5.86 -14.73 6.93
CA LYS A 35 5.77 -15.26 5.55
C LYS A 35 4.64 -14.60 4.75
N THR A 36 3.48 -14.43 5.37
CA THR A 36 2.32 -13.76 4.75
C THR A 36 2.62 -12.28 4.49
N GLN A 37 3.23 -11.58 5.46
CA GLN A 37 3.68 -10.20 5.30
C GLN A 37 4.66 -10.09 4.11
N SER A 38 5.67 -10.97 4.06
CA SER A 38 6.66 -10.97 2.98
C SER A 38 6.04 -11.20 1.61
N ALA A 39 5.10 -12.15 1.49
CA ALA A 39 4.40 -12.43 0.24
C ALA A 39 3.56 -11.23 -0.25
N LEU A 40 2.88 -10.53 0.67
CA LEU A 40 2.14 -9.32 0.33
C LEU A 40 3.08 -8.20 -0.15
N LEU A 41 4.21 -8.01 0.53
CA LEU A 41 5.19 -6.98 0.17
C LEU A 41 5.91 -7.28 -1.14
N GLU A 42 6.13 -8.56 -1.45
CA GLU A 42 6.63 -9.00 -2.74
C GLU A 42 5.64 -8.66 -3.84
N ALA A 43 4.36 -9.02 -3.67
CA ALA A 43 3.30 -8.67 -4.60
C ALA A 43 3.17 -7.14 -4.79
N MET A 44 3.33 -6.38 -3.70
CA MET A 44 3.32 -4.91 -3.72
C MET A 44 4.49 -4.33 -4.52
N GLN A 45 5.68 -4.92 -4.40
CA GLN A 45 6.91 -4.43 -5.03
C GLN A 45 7.02 -4.85 -6.49
N GLU A 46 6.78 -6.13 -6.77
CA GLU A 46 6.97 -6.74 -8.09
C GLU A 46 5.73 -6.64 -8.97
N LYS A 47 4.57 -6.27 -8.40
CA LYS A 47 3.28 -6.17 -9.11
C LYS A 47 2.89 -7.48 -9.80
N GLN A 48 3.27 -8.60 -9.21
CA GLN A 48 2.99 -9.95 -9.70
C GLN A 48 2.91 -10.94 -8.54
N VAL A 49 2.34 -12.11 -8.79
CA VAL A 49 2.29 -13.24 -7.85
C VAL A 49 2.76 -14.48 -8.59
N THR A 50 3.70 -15.21 -8.00
CA THR A 50 4.17 -16.49 -8.53
C THR A 50 3.55 -17.65 -7.75
N VAL A 51 2.92 -18.59 -8.45
CA VAL A 51 2.33 -19.78 -7.86
C VAL A 51 2.81 -21.01 -8.63
N GLY A 52 3.57 -21.87 -7.96
CA GLY A 52 4.26 -22.98 -8.62
C GLY A 52 5.28 -22.45 -9.64
N ASN A 53 5.09 -22.80 -10.91
CA ASN A 53 5.96 -22.36 -12.01
C ASN A 53 5.38 -21.20 -12.82
N ASP A 54 4.19 -20.72 -12.46
CA ASP A 54 3.46 -19.70 -13.22
C ASP A 54 3.48 -18.35 -12.48
N THR A 55 3.76 -17.28 -13.22
CA THR A 55 3.72 -15.91 -12.72
C THR A 55 2.54 -15.15 -13.31
N PHE A 56 1.76 -14.52 -12.44
CA PHE A 56 0.56 -13.78 -12.79
C PHE A 56 0.75 -12.30 -12.45
N LEU A 57 0.58 -11.42 -13.44
CA LEU A 57 0.68 -9.97 -13.24
C LEU A 57 -0.55 -9.44 -12.51
N LEU A 58 -0.33 -8.52 -11.57
CA LEU A 58 -1.40 -7.78 -10.92
C LEU A 58 -1.90 -6.67 -11.83
N ASP A 59 -3.21 -6.47 -11.80
CA ASP A 59 -3.86 -5.46 -12.61
C ASP A 59 -3.51 -4.04 -12.14
N LYS A 60 -3.29 -3.12 -13.09
CA LYS A 60 -2.90 -1.73 -12.79
C LYS A 60 -4.13 -0.80 -12.74
N PRO A 61 -4.17 0.22 -11.86
CA PRO A 61 -3.21 0.45 -10.78
C PRO A 61 -3.37 -0.60 -9.68
N PHE A 62 -2.27 -0.91 -8.99
CA PHE A 62 -2.29 -1.77 -7.81
C PHE A 62 -1.72 -1.02 -6.61
N PHE A 63 -2.59 -0.74 -5.65
CA PHE A 63 -2.32 0.06 -4.46
C PHE A 63 -2.66 -0.72 -3.19
N VAL A 64 -1.77 -0.66 -2.21
CA VAL A 64 -1.93 -1.35 -0.92
C VAL A 64 -2.03 -0.31 0.20
N LEU A 65 -3.08 -0.41 0.98
CA LEU A 65 -3.23 0.23 2.28
C LEU A 65 -3.02 -0.85 3.33
N ALA A 66 -2.19 -0.57 4.34
CA ALA A 66 -2.02 -1.48 5.46
C ALA A 66 -2.24 -0.70 6.76
N THR A 67 -2.98 -1.31 7.69
CA THR A 67 -3.19 -0.75 9.03
C THR A 67 -2.32 -1.53 10.02
N GLN A 68 -1.94 -0.88 11.11
CA GLN A 68 -1.28 -1.50 12.25
C GLN A 68 -1.91 -0.94 13.52
N ASN A 69 -2.43 -1.82 14.36
CA ASN A 69 -2.91 -1.43 15.67
C ASN A 69 -1.74 -1.46 16.67
N PRO A 70 -1.33 -0.32 17.25
CA PRO A 70 -0.15 -0.25 18.12
C PRO A 70 -0.40 -0.78 19.54
N ILE A 71 -1.66 -1.00 19.94
CA ILE A 71 -2.03 -1.32 21.33
C ILE A 71 -1.97 -2.83 21.59
N GLU A 72 -2.24 -3.65 20.59
CA GLU A 72 -2.25 -5.12 20.73
C GLU A 72 -0.84 -5.70 20.58
N GLN A 73 -0.32 -6.33 21.62
CA GLN A 73 1.02 -6.96 21.59
C GLN A 73 0.98 -8.50 21.51
N GLU A 74 -0.10 -9.15 21.97
CA GLU A 74 -0.20 -10.61 21.87
C GLU A 74 -0.48 -11.08 20.44
N GLY A 75 0.31 -12.04 19.96
CA GLY A 75 0.11 -12.64 18.64
C GLY A 75 0.44 -11.72 17.48
N THR A 76 1.26 -10.68 17.69
CA THR A 76 1.69 -9.77 16.62
C THR A 76 3.15 -10.00 16.23
N TYR A 77 3.43 -9.76 14.95
CA TYR A 77 4.72 -9.77 14.30
C TYR A 77 4.99 -8.35 13.80
N PRO A 78 5.82 -7.56 14.48
CA PRO A 78 6.10 -6.19 14.07
C PRO A 78 6.75 -6.21 12.68
N LEU A 79 6.35 -5.26 11.84
CA LEU A 79 6.89 -5.13 10.50
C LEU A 79 8.33 -4.58 10.62
N PRO A 80 9.38 -5.30 10.18
CA PRO A 80 10.74 -4.81 10.21
C PRO A 80 10.88 -3.48 9.44
N GLU A 81 11.81 -2.61 9.85
CA GLU A 81 11.99 -1.30 9.20
C GLU A 81 12.26 -1.42 7.70
N ALA A 82 13.07 -2.41 7.30
CA ALA A 82 13.34 -2.71 5.89
C ALA A 82 12.07 -3.12 5.10
N GLN A 83 11.03 -3.60 5.78
CA GLN A 83 9.73 -3.89 5.17
C GLN A 83 8.83 -2.66 5.15
N ALA A 84 8.80 -1.89 6.23
CA ALA A 84 8.07 -0.63 6.32
C ALA A 84 8.54 0.40 5.26
N ASP A 85 9.83 0.44 4.95
CA ASP A 85 10.43 1.29 3.91
C ASP A 85 9.90 1.03 2.48
N ARG A 86 9.12 -0.03 2.27
CA ARG A 86 8.41 -0.26 1.00
C ARG A 86 7.12 0.55 0.88
N PHE A 87 6.60 1.09 1.98
CA PHE A 87 5.44 1.99 1.97
C PHE A 87 5.91 3.43 1.76
N LEU A 88 5.22 4.15 0.86
CA LEU A 88 5.55 5.54 0.57
C LEU A 88 5.23 6.48 1.73
N PHE A 89 4.15 6.19 2.47
CA PHE A 89 3.68 6.99 3.58
C PHE A 89 3.34 6.12 4.79
N LYS A 90 3.66 6.63 5.98
CA LYS A 90 3.10 6.19 7.26
C LYS A 90 2.19 7.30 7.77
N ILE A 91 0.89 7.02 7.84
CA ILE A 91 -0.11 7.97 8.32
C ILE A 91 -0.41 7.63 9.78
N LEU A 92 -0.23 8.60 10.68
CA LEU A 92 -0.63 8.48 12.07
C LEU A 92 -2.07 8.99 12.19
N VAL A 93 -3.00 8.06 12.45
CA VAL A 93 -4.42 8.39 12.63
C VAL A 93 -4.67 8.60 14.12
N GLY A 94 -5.04 9.82 14.49
CA GLY A 94 -5.51 10.17 15.82
C GLY A 94 -7.03 10.06 15.95
N HIS A 95 -7.56 10.41 17.13
CA HIS A 95 -8.99 10.59 17.31
C HIS A 95 -9.46 11.88 16.63
N PRO A 96 -10.68 11.90 16.06
CA PRO A 96 -11.29 13.13 15.55
C PRO A 96 -11.46 14.15 16.68
N SER A 97 -11.57 15.44 16.33
CA SER A 97 -12.06 16.44 17.28
C SER A 97 -13.52 16.15 17.66
N GLN A 98 -14.00 16.76 18.75
CA GLN A 98 -15.41 16.62 19.13
C GLN A 98 -16.34 17.04 18.00
N GLU A 99 -16.05 18.15 17.32
CA GLU A 99 -16.85 18.66 16.20
C GLU A 99 -16.83 17.72 14.99
N GLU A 100 -15.67 17.12 14.69
CA GLU A 100 -15.54 16.13 13.63
C GLU A 100 -16.33 14.85 13.97
N GLU A 101 -16.27 14.41 15.23
CA GLU A 101 -16.99 13.23 15.70
C GLU A 101 -18.51 13.45 15.69
N GLU A 102 -18.98 14.60 16.16
CA GLU A 102 -20.40 15.00 16.05
C GLU A 102 -20.88 14.98 14.59
N ALA A 103 -20.08 15.53 13.67
CA ALA A 103 -20.40 15.53 12.23
C ALA A 103 -20.43 14.11 11.63
N ILE A 104 -19.53 13.22 12.07
CA ILE A 104 -19.52 11.80 11.67
C ILE A 104 -20.81 11.12 12.16
N VAL A 105 -21.15 11.27 13.45
CA VAL A 105 -22.35 10.67 14.03
C VAL A 105 -23.61 11.19 13.34
N GLU A 106 -23.71 12.49 13.09
CA GLU A 106 -24.85 13.07 12.39
C GLU A 106 -24.98 12.50 10.96
N ARG A 107 -23.85 12.38 10.24
CA ARG A 107 -23.83 11.93 8.85
C ARG A 107 -24.14 10.45 8.68
N PHE A 108 -23.63 9.60 9.56
CA PHE A 108 -23.68 8.13 9.40
C PHE A 108 -24.71 7.44 10.29
N ALA A 109 -24.99 7.95 11.49
CA ALA A 109 -25.93 7.33 12.42
C ALA A 109 -27.31 7.98 12.37
N MET A 110 -27.40 9.31 12.25
CA MET A 110 -28.67 10.03 12.30
C MET A 110 -29.33 10.20 10.93
N LYS A 111 -28.55 10.59 9.92
CA LYS A 111 -29.02 10.66 8.53
C LYS A 111 -28.79 9.31 7.88
N LYS A 112 -29.85 8.64 7.40
CA LYS A 112 -29.73 7.53 6.43
C LYS A 112 -29.25 8.10 5.10
N THR A 113 -28.01 8.54 5.06
CA THR A 113 -27.42 9.14 3.88
C THR A 113 -27.14 8.03 2.87
N GLU A 114 -27.99 7.91 1.85
CA GLU A 114 -27.65 7.08 0.69
C GLU A 114 -26.51 7.76 -0.09
N PHE A 115 -25.32 7.19 -0.01
CA PHE A 115 -24.17 7.67 -0.78
C PHE A 115 -24.33 7.26 -2.25
N ARG A 116 -24.87 8.16 -3.07
CA ARG A 116 -24.80 8.02 -4.53
C ARG A 116 -23.46 8.53 -5.03
N LEU A 117 -22.53 7.60 -5.22
CA LEU A 117 -21.22 7.91 -5.79
C LEU A 117 -21.31 7.94 -7.32
N HIS A 118 -20.81 9.01 -7.92
CA HIS A 118 -20.66 9.12 -9.37
C HIS A 118 -19.21 8.88 -9.74
N LYS A 119 -18.98 7.99 -10.71
CA LYS A 119 -17.64 7.72 -11.24
C LYS A 119 -17.13 8.97 -11.99
N VAL A 120 -16.08 9.59 -11.47
CA VAL A 120 -15.46 10.79 -12.07
C VAL A 120 -14.35 10.41 -13.05
N LEU A 121 -13.62 9.33 -12.78
CA LEU A 121 -12.53 8.83 -13.62
C LEU A 121 -12.65 7.32 -13.83
N ASP A 122 -12.28 6.86 -15.01
CA ASP A 122 -12.02 5.45 -15.27
C ASP A 122 -10.55 5.09 -15.12
N LYS A 123 -10.28 3.79 -15.14
CA LYS A 123 -8.94 3.23 -15.00
C LYS A 123 -7.98 3.70 -16.10
N LYS A 124 -8.43 3.83 -17.34
CA LYS A 124 -7.58 4.28 -18.46
C LYS A 124 -7.19 5.74 -18.27
N GLN A 125 -8.15 6.58 -17.87
CA GLN A 125 -7.91 7.98 -17.55
C GLN A 125 -6.95 8.13 -16.37
N LEU A 126 -7.12 7.34 -15.31
CA LEU A 126 -6.23 7.36 -14.15
C LEU A 126 -4.79 6.99 -14.52
N LEU A 127 -4.59 5.92 -15.31
CA LEU A 127 -3.26 5.52 -15.77
C LEU A 127 -2.62 6.60 -16.66
N ALA A 128 -3.40 7.22 -17.54
CA ALA A 128 -2.90 8.33 -18.37
C ALA A 128 -2.47 9.54 -17.52
N LEU A 129 -3.20 9.85 -16.44
CA LEU A 129 -2.82 10.90 -15.49
C LEU A 129 -1.53 10.54 -14.74
N GLN A 130 -1.38 9.29 -14.30
CA GLN A 130 -0.15 8.82 -13.65
C GLN A 130 1.07 8.94 -14.58
N ASP A 131 0.90 8.70 -15.87
CA ASP A 131 1.98 8.89 -16.85
C ASP A 131 2.28 10.38 -17.08
N LYS A 132 1.26 11.25 -17.06
CA LYS A 132 1.45 12.70 -17.18
C LYS A 132 2.19 13.31 -16.00
N VAL A 133 1.99 12.81 -14.77
CA VAL A 133 2.74 13.28 -13.59
C VAL A 133 4.25 13.08 -13.78
N LYS A 134 4.68 12.00 -14.43
CA LYS A 134 6.10 11.71 -14.69
C LYS A 134 6.76 12.69 -15.67
N GLU A 135 5.95 13.41 -16.46
CA GLU A 135 6.44 14.42 -17.41
C GLU A 135 6.66 15.78 -16.73
N VAL A 136 6.24 15.95 -15.47
CA VAL A 136 6.42 17.22 -14.74
C VAL A 136 7.92 17.43 -14.49
N PRO A 137 8.51 18.52 -14.99
CA PRO A 137 9.94 18.76 -14.85
C PRO A 137 10.28 19.09 -13.39
N VAL A 138 11.30 18.43 -12.86
CA VAL A 138 11.85 18.72 -11.53
C VAL A 138 13.24 19.34 -11.69
N SER A 139 13.46 20.51 -11.08
CA SER A 139 14.74 21.19 -11.18
C SER A 139 15.84 20.41 -10.46
N ASN A 140 17.08 20.52 -10.95
CA ASN A 140 18.24 19.91 -10.30
C ASN A 140 18.44 20.39 -8.86
N ASP A 141 17.99 21.60 -8.54
CA ASP A 141 18.08 22.14 -7.18
C ASP A 141 17.13 21.42 -6.21
N ILE A 142 15.92 21.06 -6.66
CA ILE A 142 14.99 20.24 -5.89
C ILE A 142 15.57 18.85 -5.67
N VAL A 143 16.11 18.22 -6.72
CA VAL A 143 16.75 16.89 -6.61
C VAL A 143 17.90 16.94 -5.58
N LYS A 144 18.78 17.94 -5.66
CA LYS A 144 19.87 18.13 -4.69
C LYS A 144 19.35 18.37 -3.28
N ALA A 145 18.29 19.17 -3.12
CA ALA A 145 17.69 19.45 -1.81
C ALA A 145 17.10 18.19 -1.17
N VAL A 146 16.35 17.38 -1.94
CA VAL A 146 15.79 16.10 -1.49
C VAL A 146 16.89 15.12 -1.10
N VAL A 147 17.93 14.96 -1.93
CA VAL A 147 19.06 14.07 -1.62
C VAL A 147 19.84 14.54 -0.40
N LYS A 148 20.04 15.86 -0.25
CA LYS A 148 20.68 16.44 0.94
C LYS A 148 19.86 16.15 2.19
N LEU A 149 18.54 16.35 2.14
CA LEU A 149 17.64 16.05 3.25
C LEU A 149 17.73 14.59 3.66
N SER A 150 17.61 13.65 2.71
CA SER A 150 17.74 12.22 3.02
C SER A 150 19.12 11.86 3.57
N THR A 151 20.20 12.46 3.03
CA THR A 151 21.57 12.23 3.54
C THR A 151 21.73 12.70 4.98
N LEU A 152 21.20 13.88 5.33
CA LEU A 152 21.26 14.39 6.69
C LEU A 152 20.64 13.42 7.71
N THR A 153 19.54 12.75 7.35
CA THR A 153 18.94 11.74 8.23
C THR A 153 19.84 10.53 8.50
N ARG A 154 20.81 10.22 7.61
CA ARG A 154 21.76 9.11 7.76
C ARG A 154 23.04 9.51 8.48
N THR A 155 23.38 10.80 8.49
CA THR A 155 24.62 11.33 9.06
C THR A 155 24.42 11.98 10.43
N SER A 156 23.26 11.80 11.04
CA SER A 156 22.92 12.33 12.37
C SER A 156 22.61 11.19 13.37
N PRO A 157 23.59 10.32 13.67
CA PRO A 157 23.36 9.13 14.50
C PRO A 157 22.95 9.45 15.94
N ASP A 158 23.30 10.65 16.43
CA ASP A 158 22.91 11.11 17.78
C ASP A 158 21.42 11.45 17.90
N LEU A 159 20.72 11.61 16.77
CA LEU A 159 19.29 11.99 16.73
C LEU A 159 18.41 10.93 16.05
N ILE A 160 18.98 10.14 15.14
CA ILE A 160 18.25 9.24 14.26
C ILE A 160 18.98 7.89 14.22
N GLU A 161 18.29 6.84 14.69
CA GLU A 161 18.82 5.47 14.70
C GLU A 161 18.92 4.87 13.28
N TYR A 162 17.90 5.08 12.46
CA TYR A 162 17.85 4.65 11.06
C TYR A 162 17.46 5.81 10.14
N GLY A 163 18.40 6.24 9.30
CA GLY A 163 18.14 7.29 8.31
C GLY A 163 17.30 6.80 7.13
N ALA A 164 16.67 7.74 6.42
CA ALA A 164 15.80 7.44 5.29
C ALA A 164 16.55 6.73 4.15
N SER A 165 15.98 5.67 3.57
CA SER A 165 16.59 4.93 2.46
C SER A 165 16.63 5.74 1.15
N PRO A 166 17.31 5.26 0.08
CA PRO A 166 17.18 5.85 -1.25
C PRO A 166 15.74 5.86 -1.78
N ARG A 167 14.85 4.97 -1.29
CA ARG A 167 13.44 4.95 -1.67
C ARG A 167 12.72 6.22 -1.23
N ALA A 168 13.08 6.79 -0.09
CA ALA A 168 12.51 8.06 0.36
C ALA A 168 12.82 9.20 -0.63
N SER A 169 14.08 9.31 -1.08
CA SER A 169 14.45 10.34 -2.07
C SER A 169 13.73 10.14 -3.40
N ILE A 170 13.59 8.88 -3.86
CA ILE A 170 12.82 8.56 -5.07
C ILE A 170 11.34 8.90 -4.87
N GLY A 171 10.75 8.51 -3.73
CA GLY A 171 9.34 8.73 -3.42
C GLY A 171 8.95 10.21 -3.29
N LEU A 172 9.90 11.08 -2.92
CA LEU A 172 9.68 12.53 -2.87
C LEU A 172 9.71 13.21 -4.26
N ILE A 173 10.28 12.54 -5.27
CA ILE A 173 10.44 13.08 -6.63
C ILE A 173 9.44 12.46 -7.61
N LYS A 174 9.06 11.20 -7.39
CA LYS A 174 8.37 10.33 -8.34
C LYS A 174 6.86 10.51 -8.37
#